data_AF-A0A7S1YXT0-F1
#
_entry.id   AF-A0A7S1YXT0-F1
#
_cell.length_a   1.000
_cell.length_b   1.000
_cell.length_c   1.000
_cell.angle_alpha   90.00
_cell.angle_beta   90.00
_cell.angle_gamma   90.00
#
_symmetry.space_group_name_H-M   'P 1'
#
loop_
_entity.id
_entity.type
_entity.pdbx_description
1 polymer ?
#
loop_
_entity_poly.entity_id
_entity_poly.type
_entity_poly.pdbx_seq_one_letter_code
_entity_poly.pdbx_strand_id
1 'polypeptide(L)'
;DTLGKGGEGEPAKKVDPSLGLALLGVILLDTMDMSPAAGKGTERDGAAIDFLIGQTDWSRLEVPSCLHGHDVHDLFDERNIPIRSKLHDYLCNSKFDPEFWRGLSALDCLRIDYKRFHPSDGPDFGMSSVLLDMDSFLGKDDLMGSIRGFTGRDRADIPLLVVLTMRIVNGTPEREALLAGRSDLVELAGNYLAENEGAAFLEAEEIKGDPATTMIEREFKAAAGGEKEIAMMVRRFRQGNPKGSRKQVAPVLLKAMSS
;
A
#
# COMPACT_ATOMS: atom_id res chain seq x y z
N ASP A 1 -23.16 39.22 -51.07
CA ASP A 1 -23.94 38.00 -50.81
C ASP A 1 -23.11 36.79 -51.17
N THR A 2 -22.68 35.89 -50.29
CA THR A 2 -23.08 35.57 -48.91
C THR A 2 -21.82 35.02 -48.20
N LEU A 3 -21.38 35.70 -47.14
CA LEU A 3 -20.37 35.18 -46.21
C LEU A 3 -21.01 34.01 -45.44
N GLY A 4 -20.42 32.82 -45.60
CA GLY A 4 -20.81 31.62 -44.87
C GLY A 4 -20.68 31.85 -43.36
N LYS A 5 -21.78 31.62 -42.65
CA LYS A 5 -21.89 31.68 -41.20
C LYS A 5 -20.84 30.76 -40.57
N GLY A 6 -20.07 31.32 -39.63
CA GLY A 6 -19.20 30.53 -38.75
C GLY A 6 -20.04 29.48 -38.05
N GLY A 7 -19.60 28.23 -38.13
CA GLY A 7 -20.15 27.16 -37.32
C GLY A 7 -19.96 27.53 -35.85
N GLU A 8 -21.07 27.62 -35.13
CA GLU A 8 -21.08 27.59 -33.68
C GLU A 8 -20.32 26.33 -33.26
N GLY A 9 -19.14 26.52 -32.68
CA GLY A 9 -18.33 25.42 -32.18
C GLY A 9 -19.15 24.65 -31.17
N GLU A 10 -19.33 23.35 -31.43
CA GLU A 10 -19.99 22.43 -30.51
C GLU A 10 -19.40 22.65 -29.09
N PRO A 11 -20.23 22.90 -28.06
CA PRO A 11 -19.72 23.22 -26.74
C PRO A 11 -18.80 22.09 -26.30
N ALA A 12 -17.57 22.45 -25.91
CA ALA A 12 -16.57 21.48 -25.50
C ALA A 12 -17.20 20.50 -24.49
N LYS A 13 -17.18 19.22 -24.83
CA LYS A 13 -17.83 18.19 -24.02
C LYS A 13 -17.15 18.15 -22.65
N LYS A 14 -17.91 18.51 -21.61
CA LYS A 14 -17.44 18.44 -20.22
C LYS A 14 -17.15 16.99 -19.81
N VAL A 15 -16.25 16.84 -18.84
CA VAL A 15 -15.94 15.55 -18.22
C VAL A 15 -17.14 15.09 -17.39
N ASP A 16 -17.43 13.80 -17.43
CA ASP A 16 -18.44 13.17 -16.59
C ASP A 16 -18.10 13.34 -15.09
N PRO A 17 -19.05 13.73 -14.23
CA PRO A 17 -18.77 14.01 -12.82
C PRO A 17 -18.25 12.83 -12.02
N SER A 18 -18.68 11.60 -12.31
CA SER A 18 -18.19 10.41 -11.60
C SER A 18 -16.74 10.12 -11.99
N LEU A 19 -16.41 10.25 -13.27
CA LEU A 19 -15.04 10.12 -13.77
C LEU A 19 -14.14 11.25 -13.23
N GLY A 20 -14.65 12.48 -13.23
CA GLY A 20 -13.95 13.65 -12.73
C GLY A 20 -13.61 13.50 -11.24
N LEU A 21 -14.58 13.07 -10.42
CA LEU A 21 -14.38 12.83 -8.99
C LEU A 21 -13.36 11.71 -8.74
N ALA A 22 -13.46 10.59 -9.46
CA ALA A 22 -12.55 9.46 -9.30
C ALA A 22 -11.11 9.83 -9.67
N LEU A 23 -10.89 10.47 -10.83
CA LEU A 23 -9.57 10.91 -11.27
C LEU A 23 -8.97 11.96 -10.34
N LEU A 24 -9.78 12.94 -9.92
CA LEU A 24 -9.34 13.96 -8.96
C LEU A 24 -8.90 13.28 -7.66
N GLY A 25 -9.73 12.42 -7.07
CA GLY A 25 -9.41 11.73 -5.82
C GLY A 25 -8.13 10.91 -5.89
N VAL A 26 -7.88 10.20 -6.99
CA VAL A 26 -6.64 9.42 -7.21
C VAL A 26 -5.42 10.35 -7.25
N ILE A 27 -5.47 11.43 -8.03
CA ILE A 27 -4.35 12.38 -8.12
C ILE A 27 -4.07 13.00 -6.75
N LEU A 28 -5.11 13.41 -6.02
CA LEU A 28 -4.96 13.98 -4.69
C LEU A 28 -4.31 12.99 -3.70
N LEU A 29 -4.72 11.73 -3.71
CA LEU A 29 -4.14 10.68 -2.86
C LEU A 29 -2.68 10.39 -3.20
N ASP A 30 -2.34 10.27 -4.49
CA ASP A 30 -0.98 9.92 -4.90
C ASP A 30 0.00 11.07 -4.72
N THR A 31 -0.46 12.31 -4.89
CA THR A 31 0.35 13.52 -4.75
C THR A 31 0.34 14.11 -3.33
N MET A 32 -0.46 13.57 -2.42
CA MET A 32 -0.71 14.12 -1.07
C MET A 32 -1.21 15.57 -1.13
N ASP A 33 -2.27 15.80 -1.92
CA ASP A 33 -2.82 17.13 -2.20
C ASP A 33 -1.78 18.15 -2.68
N MET A 34 -0.85 17.72 -3.55
CA MET A 34 0.26 18.55 -4.02
C MET A 34 1.14 19.14 -2.90
N SER A 35 1.17 18.50 -1.72
CA SER A 35 1.95 18.98 -0.57
C SER A 35 3.44 19.08 -0.91
N PRO A 36 4.07 20.27 -0.79
CA PRO A 36 5.51 20.44 -1.04
C PRO A 36 6.36 19.58 -0.11
N ALA A 37 5.90 19.36 1.14
CA ALA A 37 6.60 18.54 2.13
C ALA A 37 6.63 17.05 1.73
N ALA A 38 5.61 16.57 1.00
CA ALA A 38 5.57 15.20 0.51
C ALA A 38 6.47 14.99 -0.72
N GLY A 39 6.70 16.03 -1.53
CA GLY A 39 7.58 15.99 -2.71
C GLY A 39 7.14 15.02 -3.80
N LYS A 40 5.83 14.74 -3.92
CA LYS A 40 5.28 13.75 -4.87
C LYS A 40 4.61 14.35 -6.11
N GLY A 41 4.00 15.53 -5.97
CA GLY A 41 3.27 16.19 -7.06
C GLY A 41 4.20 16.84 -8.09
N THR A 42 3.75 16.89 -9.34
CA THR A 42 4.41 17.56 -10.46
C THR A 42 3.53 18.67 -11.05
N GLU A 43 4.09 19.58 -11.85
CA GLU A 43 3.31 20.61 -12.56
C GLU A 43 2.19 20.01 -13.42
N ARG A 44 2.43 18.82 -13.98
CA ARG A 44 1.43 18.07 -14.74
C ARG A 44 0.23 17.67 -13.87
N ASP A 45 0.47 17.26 -12.64
CA ASP A 45 -0.59 16.88 -11.71
C ASP A 45 -1.42 18.10 -11.29
N GLY A 46 -0.75 19.24 -11.04
CA GLY A 46 -1.43 20.52 -10.78
C GLY A 46 -2.34 20.95 -11.93
N ALA A 47 -1.82 20.92 -13.16
CA ALA A 47 -2.61 21.23 -14.35
C ALA A 47 -3.79 20.25 -14.55
N ALA A 48 -3.62 18.97 -14.23
CA ALA A 48 -4.69 17.99 -14.29
C ALA A 48 -5.78 18.26 -13.23
N ILE A 49 -5.41 18.63 -12.01
CA ILE A 49 -6.35 19.05 -10.95
C ILE A 49 -7.16 20.25 -11.44
N ASP A 50 -6.50 21.32 -11.91
CA ASP A 50 -7.16 22.54 -12.37
C ASP A 50 -8.11 22.25 -13.55
N PHE A 51 -7.67 21.39 -14.48
CA PHE A 51 -8.50 20.94 -15.60
C PHE A 51 -9.75 20.19 -15.10
N LEU A 52 -9.59 19.22 -14.20
CA LEU A 52 -10.71 18.43 -13.68
C LEU A 52 -11.70 19.31 -12.90
N ILE A 53 -11.23 20.24 -12.09
CA ILE A 53 -12.09 21.19 -11.36
C ILE A 53 -12.86 22.07 -12.36
N GLY A 54 -12.21 22.60 -13.39
CA GLY A 54 -12.81 23.54 -14.32
C GLY A 54 -13.68 22.93 -15.43
N GLN A 55 -13.40 21.69 -15.85
CA GLN A 55 -13.99 21.08 -17.05
C GLN A 55 -14.94 19.92 -16.76
N THR A 56 -15.14 19.54 -15.50
CA THR A 56 -16.12 18.52 -15.11
C THR A 56 -17.51 19.12 -14.92
N ASP A 57 -18.55 18.40 -15.31
CA ASP A 57 -19.95 18.81 -15.11
C ASP A 57 -20.46 18.45 -13.71
N TRP A 58 -19.95 19.13 -12.68
CA TRP A 58 -20.28 18.89 -11.28
C TRP A 58 -21.77 19.08 -10.93
N SER A 59 -22.49 19.86 -11.74
CA SER A 59 -23.94 20.09 -11.55
C SER A 59 -24.77 18.81 -11.63
N ARG A 60 -24.21 17.77 -12.27
CA ARG A 60 -24.83 16.45 -12.47
C ARG A 60 -24.25 15.38 -11.56
N LEU A 61 -23.40 15.75 -10.59
CA LEU A 61 -22.81 14.78 -9.68
C LEU A 61 -23.89 14.19 -8.77
N GLU A 62 -24.14 12.90 -8.95
CA GLU A 62 -24.83 12.09 -7.96
C GLU A 62 -23.77 11.54 -7.01
N VAL A 63 -23.82 11.94 -5.74
CA VAL A 63 -22.86 11.51 -4.72
C VAL A 63 -22.92 9.99 -4.60
N PRO A 64 -21.81 9.26 -4.85
CA PRO A 64 -21.80 7.80 -4.77
C PRO A 64 -22.21 7.31 -3.37
N SER A 65 -23.04 6.27 -3.30
CA SER A 65 -23.49 5.68 -2.04
C SER A 65 -22.37 5.02 -1.22
N CYS A 66 -21.22 4.76 -1.84
CA CYS A 66 -20.01 4.32 -1.14
C CYS A 66 -19.31 5.46 -0.36
N LEU A 67 -19.66 6.73 -0.62
CA LEU A 67 -19.29 7.82 0.27
C LEU A 67 -20.29 7.83 1.43
N HIS A 68 -19.80 7.52 2.62
CA HIS A 68 -20.63 7.45 3.83
C HIS A 68 -19.89 8.09 5.01
N GLY A 69 -20.63 8.50 6.03
CA GLY A 69 -20.10 9.20 7.20
C GLY A 69 -20.62 10.62 7.30
N HIS A 70 -20.33 11.27 8.43
CA HIS A 70 -21.02 12.49 8.85
C HIS A 70 -20.76 13.73 7.97
N ASP A 71 -19.77 13.71 7.08
CA ASP A 71 -19.27 14.91 6.39
C ASP A 71 -19.22 14.79 4.85
N VAL A 72 -19.96 13.87 4.23
CA VAL A 72 -19.92 13.70 2.76
C VAL A 72 -20.42 14.95 2.03
N HIS A 73 -21.42 15.64 2.56
CA HIS A 73 -21.90 16.92 2.01
C HIS A 73 -20.88 18.04 2.17
N ASP A 74 -20.02 17.94 3.18
CA ASP A 74 -18.98 18.91 3.46
C ASP A 74 -17.82 18.84 2.46
N LEU A 75 -17.70 17.74 1.70
CA LEU A 75 -16.67 17.55 0.68
C LEU A 75 -16.85 18.44 -0.54
N PHE A 76 -18.02 19.06 -0.71
CA PHE A 76 -18.36 19.84 -1.89
C PHE A 76 -18.75 21.27 -1.51
N ASP A 77 -18.53 22.21 -2.42
CA ASP A 77 -19.05 23.57 -2.29
C ASP A 77 -20.54 23.64 -2.67
N GLU A 78 -21.14 24.82 -2.55
CA GLU A 78 -22.54 25.09 -2.92
C GLU A 78 -22.90 24.80 -4.39
N ARG A 79 -21.91 24.55 -5.26
CA ARG A 79 -22.07 24.20 -6.67
C ARG A 79 -21.73 22.73 -6.95
N ASN A 80 -21.64 21.90 -5.91
CA ASN A 80 -21.20 20.50 -5.95
C ASN A 80 -19.76 20.29 -6.43
N ILE A 81 -18.93 21.33 -6.43
CA ILE A 81 -17.51 21.20 -6.81
C ILE A 81 -16.73 20.65 -5.62
N PRO A 82 -15.91 19.60 -5.78
CA PRO A 82 -15.14 19.06 -4.67
C PRO A 82 -14.18 20.08 -4.06
N ILE A 83 -14.25 20.25 -2.74
CA ILE A 83 -13.30 21.01 -1.95
C ILE A 83 -12.07 20.14 -1.77
N ARG A 84 -11.00 20.47 -2.50
CA ARG A 84 -9.80 19.66 -2.68
C ARG A 84 -9.21 19.10 -1.38
N SER A 85 -8.99 19.95 -0.38
CA SER A 85 -8.42 19.55 0.92
C SER A 85 -9.34 18.59 1.67
N LYS A 86 -10.64 18.88 1.74
CA LYS A 86 -11.62 18.02 2.41
C LYS A 86 -11.75 16.66 1.72
N LEU A 87 -11.78 16.64 0.39
CA LEU A 87 -11.80 15.39 -0.37
C LEU A 87 -10.52 14.57 -0.11
N HIS A 88 -9.35 15.22 -0.16
CA HIS A 88 -8.09 14.56 0.18
C HIS A 88 -8.11 13.97 1.59
N ASP A 89 -8.53 14.75 2.59
CA ASP A 89 -8.53 14.32 3.99
C ASP A 89 -9.50 13.15 4.20
N TYR A 90 -10.70 13.22 3.61
CA TYR A 90 -11.66 12.11 3.63
C TYR A 90 -11.06 10.82 3.03
N LEU A 91 -10.45 10.91 1.86
CA LEU A 91 -9.84 9.76 1.18
C LEU A 91 -8.63 9.22 1.95
N CYS A 92 -7.82 10.10 2.52
CA CYS A 92 -6.66 9.75 3.34
C CYS A 92 -7.12 9.02 4.61
N ASN A 93 -8.10 9.57 5.32
CA ASN A 93 -8.69 8.96 6.51
C ASN A 93 -9.31 7.60 6.20
N SER A 94 -10.02 7.48 5.07
CA SER A 94 -10.58 6.20 4.62
C SER A 94 -9.49 5.17 4.32
N LYS A 95 -8.40 5.58 3.66
CA LYS A 95 -7.26 4.71 3.35
C LYS A 95 -6.55 4.20 4.61
N PHE A 96 -6.41 5.04 5.63
CA PHE A 96 -5.71 4.73 6.87
C PHE A 96 -6.65 4.31 8.02
N ASP A 97 -7.93 4.08 7.75
CA ASP A 97 -8.92 3.72 8.78
C ASP A 97 -8.53 2.41 9.48
N PRO A 98 -8.12 2.45 10.77
CA PRO A 98 -7.71 1.26 11.47
C PRO A 98 -8.85 0.26 11.68
N GLU A 99 -10.11 0.70 11.72
CA GLU A 99 -11.26 -0.19 11.87
C GLU A 99 -11.51 -1.00 10.60
N PHE A 100 -11.50 -0.34 9.43
CA PHE A 100 -11.52 -1.02 8.14
C PHE A 100 -10.43 -2.09 8.08
N TRP A 101 -9.18 -1.71 8.34
CA TRP A 101 -8.07 -2.65 8.24
C TRP A 101 -8.15 -3.77 9.27
N ARG A 102 -8.61 -3.51 10.50
CA ARG A 102 -8.84 -4.55 11.52
C ARG A 102 -9.95 -5.52 11.10
N GLY A 103 -11.00 -5.04 10.43
CA GLY A 103 -12.11 -5.86 9.95
C GLY A 103 -11.77 -6.81 8.78
N LEU A 104 -10.66 -6.57 8.07
CA LEU A 104 -10.22 -7.44 6.98
C LEU A 104 -9.74 -8.81 7.45
N SER A 105 -9.85 -9.84 6.62
CA SER A 105 -9.14 -11.11 6.87
C SER A 105 -7.62 -10.94 6.73
N ALA A 106 -6.82 -11.84 7.30
CA ALA A 106 -5.36 -11.86 7.08
C ALA A 106 -5.03 -11.91 5.58
N LEU A 107 -5.78 -12.72 4.83
CA LEU A 107 -5.65 -12.84 3.37
C LEU A 107 -5.91 -11.51 2.65
N ASP A 108 -6.96 -10.78 3.01
CA ASP A 108 -7.28 -9.51 2.36
C ASP A 108 -6.22 -8.46 2.68
N CYS A 109 -5.73 -8.40 3.92
CA CYS A 109 -4.58 -7.56 4.27
C CYS A 109 -3.37 -7.85 3.38
N LEU A 110 -3.07 -9.13 3.12
CA LEU A 110 -1.96 -9.52 2.28
C LEU A 110 -2.17 -9.19 0.78
N ARG A 111 -3.41 -9.16 0.28
CA ARG A 111 -3.72 -9.03 -1.15
C ARG A 111 -3.92 -7.60 -1.63
N ILE A 112 -4.51 -6.72 -0.81
CA ILE A 112 -4.94 -5.37 -1.24
C ILE A 112 -3.81 -4.55 -1.85
N ASP A 113 -2.65 -4.49 -1.19
CA ASP A 113 -1.46 -3.82 -1.72
C ASP A 113 -0.27 -4.79 -1.83
N TYR A 114 -0.47 -5.85 -2.60
CA TYR A 114 0.55 -6.84 -2.93
C TYR A 114 1.35 -6.48 -4.19
N LYS A 115 2.66 -6.74 -4.18
CA LYS A 115 3.51 -6.74 -5.39
C LYS A 115 4.45 -7.93 -5.38
N ARG A 116 4.61 -8.58 -6.53
CA ARG A 116 5.63 -9.61 -6.79
C ARG A 116 6.85 -8.97 -7.45
N PHE A 117 8.03 -9.41 -7.05
CA PHE A 117 9.32 -8.99 -7.57
C PHE A 117 10.05 -10.20 -8.12
N HIS A 118 10.72 -10.00 -9.26
CA HIS A 118 11.43 -11.04 -9.99
C HIS A 118 12.89 -10.57 -10.14
N PRO A 119 13.80 -10.98 -9.23
CA PRO A 119 15.23 -10.70 -9.37
C PRO A 119 15.75 -11.29 -10.69
N SER A 120 16.80 -10.68 -11.27
CA SER A 120 17.37 -11.17 -12.53
C SER A 120 17.98 -12.57 -12.39
N ASP A 121 18.65 -12.81 -11.27
CA ASP A 121 19.38 -14.04 -10.96
C ASP A 121 19.05 -14.47 -9.52
N GLY A 122 17.80 -14.85 -9.27
CA GLY A 122 17.37 -15.21 -7.93
C GLY A 122 15.91 -15.65 -7.85
N PRO A 123 15.46 -16.13 -6.68
CA PRO A 123 14.07 -16.51 -6.47
C PRO A 123 13.16 -15.29 -6.37
N ASP A 124 11.95 -15.41 -6.90
CA ASP A 124 10.91 -14.40 -6.74
C ASP A 124 10.59 -14.16 -5.27
N PHE A 125 10.10 -12.96 -4.97
CA PHE A 125 9.52 -12.67 -3.66
C PHE A 125 8.31 -11.75 -3.77
N GLY A 126 7.44 -11.81 -2.78
CA GLY A 126 6.26 -10.96 -2.67
C GLY A 126 6.40 -9.94 -1.56
N MET A 127 5.77 -8.78 -1.73
CA MET A 127 5.64 -7.77 -0.67
C MET A 127 4.21 -7.24 -0.55
N SER A 128 3.64 -7.37 0.64
CA SER A 128 2.35 -6.79 1.01
C SER A 128 2.57 -5.54 1.87
N SER A 129 1.93 -4.42 1.55
CA SER A 129 1.83 -3.29 2.47
C SER A 129 0.52 -3.39 3.26
N VAL A 130 0.60 -3.35 4.59
CA VAL A 130 -0.57 -3.44 5.48
C VAL A 130 -0.63 -2.21 6.36
N LEU A 131 -1.77 -1.52 6.40
CA LEU A 131 -1.93 -0.27 7.18
C LEU A 131 -2.48 -0.54 8.59
N LEU A 132 -1.83 -1.46 9.28
CA LEU A 132 -1.99 -1.76 10.71
C LEU A 132 -0.61 -1.76 11.38
N ASP A 133 -0.56 -1.74 12.70
CA ASP A 133 0.64 -2.20 13.41
C ASP A 133 0.85 -3.71 13.26
N MET A 134 2.10 -4.14 13.48
CA MET A 134 2.45 -5.56 13.34
C MET A 134 1.68 -6.44 14.32
N ASP A 135 1.50 -6.04 15.58
CA ASP A 135 0.84 -6.88 16.58
C ASP A 135 -0.64 -7.13 16.20
N SER A 136 -1.35 -6.10 15.74
CA SER A 136 -2.71 -6.22 15.21
C SER A 136 -2.80 -7.11 13.96
N PHE A 137 -1.77 -7.09 13.11
CA PHE A 137 -1.68 -7.98 11.95
C PHE A 137 -1.38 -9.43 12.37
N LEU A 138 -0.46 -9.63 13.31
CA LEU A 138 -0.09 -10.95 13.85
C LEU A 138 -1.26 -11.60 14.61
N GLY A 139 -2.15 -10.80 15.19
CA GLY A 139 -3.37 -11.26 15.86
C GLY A 139 -4.55 -11.61 14.94
N LYS A 140 -4.38 -11.56 13.61
CA LYS A 140 -5.45 -11.92 12.66
C LYS A 140 -5.76 -13.41 12.67
N ASP A 141 -7.05 -13.75 12.59
CA ASP A 141 -7.49 -15.13 12.41
C ASP A 141 -6.94 -15.75 11.13
N ASP A 142 -6.52 -17.02 11.21
CA ASP A 142 -5.91 -17.79 10.12
C ASP A 142 -4.79 -17.06 9.36
N LEU A 143 -3.99 -16.26 10.09
CA LEU A 143 -2.81 -15.63 9.52
C LEU A 143 -1.87 -16.67 8.89
N MET A 144 -1.71 -17.81 9.56
CA MET A 144 -0.79 -18.86 9.14
C MET A 144 -1.24 -19.58 7.87
N GLY A 145 -2.51 -19.94 7.77
CA GLY A 145 -3.07 -20.45 6.52
C GLY A 145 -2.94 -19.42 5.40
N SER A 146 -3.11 -18.14 5.71
CA SER A 146 -2.96 -17.05 4.75
C SER A 146 -1.52 -16.89 4.24
N ILE A 147 -0.51 -16.87 5.13
CA ILE A 147 0.90 -16.80 4.76
C ILE A 147 1.30 -18.05 3.97
N ARG A 148 0.92 -19.26 4.42
CA ARG A 148 1.18 -20.51 3.69
C ARG A 148 0.55 -20.50 2.30
N GLY A 149 -0.65 -19.95 2.15
CA GLY A 149 -1.29 -19.84 0.84
C GLY A 149 -0.47 -18.98 -0.13
N PHE A 150 0.17 -17.93 0.35
CA PHE A 150 1.09 -17.12 -0.47
C PHE A 150 2.40 -17.84 -0.76
N THR A 151 3.01 -18.47 0.25
CA THR A 151 4.33 -19.10 0.10
C THR A 151 4.31 -20.48 -0.54
N GLY A 152 3.15 -21.12 -0.56
CA GLY A 152 2.91 -22.42 -1.18
C GLY A 152 2.33 -22.30 -2.60
N ARG A 153 2.19 -23.46 -3.25
CA ARG A 153 1.72 -23.59 -4.64
C ARG A 153 0.26 -23.19 -4.87
N ASP A 154 -0.50 -23.02 -3.80
CA ASP A 154 -1.96 -22.88 -3.88
C ASP A 154 -2.43 -21.49 -4.34
N ARG A 155 -1.61 -20.44 -4.18
CA ARG A 155 -2.01 -19.08 -4.63
C ARG A 155 -0.92 -18.32 -5.36
N ALA A 156 0.16 -17.96 -4.67
CA ALA A 156 1.17 -17.06 -5.22
C ALA A 156 2.49 -17.76 -5.55
N ASP A 157 2.77 -18.92 -4.95
CA ASP A 157 4.00 -19.70 -5.16
C ASP A 157 5.24 -18.79 -5.09
N ILE A 158 5.34 -18.05 -3.98
CA ILE A 158 6.48 -17.16 -3.69
C ILE A 158 7.32 -17.73 -2.54
N PRO A 159 8.61 -18.02 -2.76
CA PRO A 159 9.44 -18.63 -1.73
C PRO A 159 9.77 -17.69 -0.55
N LEU A 160 9.56 -16.38 -0.71
CA LEU A 160 9.70 -15.36 0.34
C LEU A 160 8.53 -14.35 0.25
N LEU A 161 7.82 -14.15 1.35
CA LEU A 161 6.84 -13.10 1.55
C LEU A 161 7.39 -12.06 2.55
N VAL A 162 7.25 -10.79 2.21
CA VAL A 162 7.55 -9.66 3.09
C VAL A 162 6.28 -8.88 3.37
N VAL A 163 5.91 -8.73 4.64
CA VAL A 163 4.80 -7.89 5.05
C VAL A 163 5.35 -6.61 5.67
N LEU A 164 5.11 -5.48 5.02
CA LEU A 164 5.46 -4.16 5.55
C LEU A 164 4.23 -3.56 6.21
N THR A 165 4.27 -3.45 7.54
CA THR A 165 3.20 -2.83 8.31
C THR A 165 3.48 -1.34 8.51
N MET A 166 2.42 -0.55 8.62
CA MET A 166 2.53 0.87 8.90
C MET A 166 1.32 1.37 9.68
N ARG A 167 1.58 2.13 10.74
CA ARG A 167 0.57 2.95 11.40
C ARG A 167 1.04 4.39 11.53
N ILE A 168 0.11 5.32 11.67
CA ILE A 168 0.42 6.72 11.97
C ILE A 168 0.26 6.94 13.47
N VAL A 169 1.34 7.33 14.14
CA VAL A 169 1.36 7.68 15.57
C VAL A 169 1.80 9.14 15.69
N ASN A 170 0.94 9.99 16.25
CA ASN A 170 1.20 11.44 16.39
C ASN A 170 1.68 12.10 15.07
N GLY A 171 1.06 11.75 13.95
CA GLY A 171 1.42 12.25 12.62
C GLY A 171 2.69 11.66 12.01
N THR A 172 3.38 10.76 12.71
CA THR A 172 4.59 10.10 12.23
C THR A 172 4.31 8.65 11.82
N PRO A 173 4.78 8.17 10.67
CA PRO A 173 4.65 6.77 10.30
C PRO A 173 5.59 5.91 11.13
N GLU A 174 5.06 4.91 11.82
CA GLU A 174 5.85 3.81 12.39
C GLU A 174 5.76 2.62 11.44
N ARG A 175 6.88 1.91 11.23
CA ARG A 175 6.99 0.82 10.27
C ARG A 175 7.67 -0.40 10.87
N GLU A 176 7.18 -1.56 10.49
CA GLU A 176 7.80 -2.85 10.78
C GLU A 176 7.75 -3.74 9.54
N ALA A 177 8.60 -4.76 9.51
CA ALA A 177 8.65 -5.76 8.46
C ALA A 177 8.59 -7.16 9.04
N LEU A 178 7.78 -8.03 8.45
CA LEU A 178 7.75 -9.47 8.70
C LEU A 178 8.29 -10.17 7.45
N LEU A 179 9.36 -10.93 7.58
CA LEU A 179 9.82 -11.87 6.55
C LEU A 179 9.25 -13.24 6.88
N ALA A 180 8.63 -13.92 5.92
CA ALA A 180 8.10 -15.26 6.09
C ALA A 180 8.28 -16.08 4.82
N GLY A 181 8.74 -17.32 4.92
CA GLY A 181 9.00 -18.16 3.76
C GLY A 181 10.09 -19.18 4.02
N ARG A 182 10.76 -19.61 2.94
CA ARG A 182 11.88 -20.55 3.03
C ARG A 182 13.00 -19.98 3.90
N SER A 183 13.53 -20.80 4.79
CA SER A 183 14.49 -20.39 5.81
C SER A 183 15.75 -19.75 5.23
N ASP A 184 16.29 -20.33 4.16
CA ASP A 184 17.48 -19.81 3.47
C ASP A 184 17.25 -18.39 2.93
N LEU A 185 16.07 -18.11 2.38
CA LEU A 185 15.74 -16.78 1.86
C LEU A 185 15.39 -15.77 2.94
N VAL A 186 14.72 -16.22 4.01
CA VAL A 186 14.42 -15.38 5.18
C VAL A 186 15.71 -14.99 5.92
N GLU A 187 16.67 -15.91 6.03
CA GLU A 187 18.00 -15.63 6.56
C GLU A 187 18.76 -14.65 5.67
N LEU A 188 18.85 -14.92 4.37
CA LEU A 188 19.51 -14.05 3.40
C LEU A 188 18.94 -12.63 3.43
N ALA A 189 17.62 -12.48 3.28
CA ALA A 189 16.95 -11.19 3.29
C ALA A 189 17.12 -10.47 4.63
N GLY A 190 16.93 -11.18 5.75
CA GLY A 190 17.01 -10.58 7.07
C GLY A 190 18.42 -10.13 7.44
N ASN A 191 19.45 -10.92 7.07
CA ASN A 191 20.84 -10.53 7.29
C ASN A 191 21.21 -9.34 6.40
N TYR A 192 20.76 -9.32 5.15
CA TYR A 192 20.98 -8.18 4.27
C TYR A 192 20.34 -6.90 4.85
N LEU A 193 19.11 -6.98 5.36
CA LEU A 193 18.45 -5.82 5.97
C LEU A 193 19.16 -5.31 7.24
N ALA A 194 19.67 -6.22 8.07
CA ALA A 194 20.29 -5.88 9.35
C ALA A 194 21.76 -5.43 9.23
N GLU A 195 22.52 -5.99 8.29
CA GLU A 195 23.98 -5.91 8.30
C GLU A 195 24.59 -5.27 7.05
N ASN A 196 23.86 -5.21 5.93
CA ASN A 196 24.42 -4.67 4.69
C ASN A 196 24.41 -3.13 4.68
N GLU A 197 25.53 -2.50 4.33
CA GLU A 197 25.64 -1.04 4.22
C GLU A 197 24.60 -0.44 3.24
N GLY A 198 24.27 -1.17 2.18
CA GLY A 198 23.25 -0.78 1.21
C GLY A 198 21.82 -0.78 1.75
N ALA A 199 21.58 -1.37 2.93
CA ALA A 199 20.31 -1.37 3.63
C ALA A 199 20.30 -0.46 4.89
N ALA A 200 21.47 0.01 5.34
CA ALA A 200 21.62 0.74 6.60
C ALA A 200 20.69 1.96 6.73
N PHE A 201 20.36 2.63 5.62
CA PHE A 201 19.44 3.77 5.60
C PHE A 201 18.00 3.41 6.01
N LEU A 202 17.63 2.13 6.02
CA LEU A 202 16.33 1.67 6.51
C LEU A 202 16.28 1.64 8.05
N GLU A 203 17.44 1.60 8.70
CA GLU A 203 17.55 1.48 10.17
C GLU A 203 16.76 0.26 10.66
N ALA A 204 16.93 -0.89 9.99
CA ALA A 204 16.21 -2.12 10.29
C ALA A 204 16.84 -2.83 11.50
N GLU A 205 16.07 -3.00 12.57
CA GLU A 205 16.47 -3.69 13.79
C GLU A 205 15.62 -4.95 13.98
N GLU A 206 16.26 -6.11 14.06
CA GLU A 206 15.55 -7.37 14.28
C GLU A 206 14.98 -7.44 15.71
N ILE A 207 13.69 -7.77 15.81
CA ILE A 207 13.02 -8.05 17.09
C ILE A 207 13.15 -9.55 17.38
N LYS A 208 14.10 -9.90 18.27
CA LYS A 208 14.36 -11.29 18.66
C LYS A 208 13.49 -11.72 19.84
N GLY A 209 13.08 -12.99 19.83
CA GLY A 209 12.35 -13.61 20.95
C GLY A 209 10.93 -13.09 21.15
N ASP A 210 10.35 -12.44 20.13
CA ASP A 210 8.95 -12.02 20.16
C ASP A 210 8.03 -13.26 20.27
N PRO A 211 7.11 -13.32 21.25
CA PRO A 211 6.24 -14.48 21.42
C PRO A 211 5.39 -14.80 20.19
N ALA A 212 4.94 -13.78 19.45
CA ALA A 212 4.10 -13.95 18.28
C ALA A 212 4.88 -14.62 17.12
N THR A 213 6.07 -14.12 16.79
CA THR A 213 6.93 -14.77 15.79
C THR A 213 7.37 -16.18 16.22
N THR A 214 7.66 -16.38 17.51
CA THR A 214 8.02 -17.68 18.07
C THR A 214 6.87 -18.70 17.91
N MET A 215 5.61 -18.26 18.09
CA MET A 215 4.44 -19.11 17.88
C MET A 215 4.30 -19.51 16.42
N ILE A 216 4.43 -18.54 15.51
CA ILE A 216 4.39 -18.74 14.06
C ILE A 216 5.46 -19.74 13.60
N GLU A 217 6.71 -19.59 14.07
CA GLU A 217 7.78 -20.54 13.77
C GLU A 217 7.50 -21.96 14.26
N ARG A 218 6.92 -22.11 15.46
CA ARG A 218 6.55 -23.43 16.00
C ARG A 218 5.48 -24.09 15.15
N GLU A 219 4.49 -23.33 14.69
CA GLU A 219 3.44 -23.84 13.82
C GLU A 219 3.98 -24.24 12.44
N PHE A 220 4.89 -23.45 11.87
CA PHE A 220 5.56 -23.84 10.63
C PHE A 220 6.33 -25.15 10.78
N LYS A 221 7.04 -25.34 11.89
CA LYS A 221 7.75 -26.59 12.18
C LYS A 221 6.79 -27.76 12.39
N ALA A 222 5.65 -27.54 13.05
CA ALA A 222 4.65 -28.58 13.29
C ALA A 222 3.95 -29.02 12.00
N ALA A 223 3.72 -28.09 11.06
CA ALA A 223 3.12 -28.40 9.76
C ALA A 223 4.06 -29.20 8.84
N ALA A 224 5.38 -29.08 9.03
CA ALA A 224 6.39 -29.61 8.10
C ALA A 224 6.58 -31.14 8.10
N GLY A 225 5.77 -31.90 8.85
CA GLY A 225 5.59 -33.35 8.67
C GLY A 225 6.80 -34.30 8.82
N GLY A 226 8.01 -33.81 9.13
CA GLY A 226 9.21 -34.64 9.34
C GLY A 226 9.92 -35.15 8.09
N GLU A 227 9.42 -34.87 6.88
CA GLU A 227 10.16 -35.11 5.63
C GLU A 227 10.92 -33.84 5.19
N LYS A 228 11.75 -33.93 4.14
CA LYS A 228 12.62 -32.87 3.58
C LYS A 228 11.84 -31.66 2.99
N GLU A 229 10.81 -31.19 3.68
CA GLU A 229 10.13 -29.96 3.35
C GLU A 229 11.08 -28.79 3.63
N ILE A 230 11.08 -27.80 2.74
CA ILE A 230 11.94 -26.62 2.90
C ILE A 230 11.50 -25.93 4.18
N ALA A 231 12.39 -25.86 5.17
CA ALA A 231 12.09 -25.29 6.46
C ALA A 231 11.55 -23.87 6.28
N MET A 232 10.36 -23.61 6.81
CA MET A 232 9.75 -22.29 6.81
C MET A 232 10.23 -21.53 8.06
N MET A 233 10.55 -20.24 7.90
CA MET A 233 11.04 -19.36 8.96
C MET A 233 10.30 -18.03 8.92
N VAL A 234 10.29 -17.32 10.06
CA VAL A 234 9.83 -15.95 10.16
C VAL A 234 10.84 -15.07 10.89
N ARG A 235 11.00 -13.82 10.45
CA ARG A 235 11.79 -12.80 11.15
C ARG A 235 11.04 -11.48 11.16
N ARG A 236 11.06 -10.77 12.28
CA ARG A 236 10.40 -9.47 12.46
C ARG A 236 11.44 -8.38 12.65
N PHE A 237 11.22 -7.24 12.03
CA PHE A 237 12.09 -6.08 12.09
C PHE A 237 11.28 -4.83 12.43
N ARG A 238 11.82 -3.99 13.32
CA ARG A 238 11.45 -2.58 13.40
C ARG A 238 12.22 -1.81 12.34
N GLN A 239 11.59 -0.84 11.70
CA GLN A 239 12.26 0.03 10.73
C GLN A 239 12.31 1.47 11.27
N GLY A 240 13.50 1.91 11.67
CA GLY A 240 13.73 3.24 12.26
C GLY A 240 13.46 4.38 11.27
N ASN A 241 13.71 4.16 9.98
CA ASN A 241 13.44 5.17 8.96
C ASN A 241 11.95 5.15 8.52
N PRO A 242 11.15 6.18 8.87
CA PRO A 242 9.72 6.23 8.54
C PRO A 242 9.46 6.40 7.03
N LYS A 243 10.47 6.80 6.25
CA LYS A 243 10.40 6.96 4.80
C LYS A 243 10.70 5.68 4.01
N GLY A 244 11.17 4.62 4.67
CA GLY A 244 11.46 3.33 4.02
C GLY A 244 10.19 2.58 3.63
N SER A 245 9.52 3.00 2.56
CA SER A 245 8.36 2.26 2.03
C SER A 245 8.81 1.06 1.20
N ARG A 246 7.86 0.29 0.65
CA ARG A 246 8.14 -0.75 -0.35
C ARG A 246 9.02 -0.26 -1.51
N LYS A 247 8.91 1.02 -1.91
CA LYS A 247 9.76 1.61 -2.96
C LYS A 247 11.24 1.68 -2.59
N GLN A 248 11.56 1.70 -1.30
CA GLN A 248 12.92 1.70 -0.76
C GLN A 248 13.38 0.30 -0.36
N VAL A 249 12.50 -0.51 0.23
CA VAL A 249 12.82 -1.86 0.69
C VAL A 249 12.97 -2.84 -0.48
N ALA A 250 12.11 -2.77 -1.51
CA ALA A 250 12.16 -3.73 -2.61
C ALA A 250 13.49 -3.69 -3.40
N PRO A 251 14.07 -2.51 -3.76
CA PRO A 251 15.39 -2.47 -4.38
C PRO A 251 16.52 -3.05 -3.54
N VAL A 252 16.43 -2.96 -2.21
CA VAL A 252 17.40 -3.56 -1.28
C VAL A 252 17.30 -5.09 -1.36
N LEU A 253 16.09 -5.63 -1.28
CA LEU A 253 15.86 -7.07 -1.36
C LEU A 253 16.14 -7.65 -2.76
N LEU A 254 15.87 -6.89 -3.82
CA LEU A 254 16.27 -7.29 -5.19
C LEU A 254 17.78 -7.51 -5.27
N LYS A 255 18.60 -6.62 -4.68
CA LYS A 255 20.05 -6.81 -4.61
C LYS A 255 20.43 -8.03 -3.79
N ALA A 256 19.79 -8.22 -2.63
CA ALA A 256 20.04 -9.38 -1.77
C ALA A 256 19.76 -10.70 -2.48
N MET A 257 18.66 -10.78 -3.24
CA MET A 257 18.25 -11.99 -3.94
C MET A 257 19.02 -12.26 -5.24
N SER A 258 19.65 -11.23 -5.82
CA SER A 258 20.51 -11.33 -7.01
C SER A 258 22.00 -11.57 -6.67
N SER A 259 22.36 -11.67 -5.38
CA SER A 259 23.74 -11.88 -4.91
C SER A 259 24.01 -13.34 -4.60
#